data_AF-A0A7S1P0H8-F1
#
_entry.id   AF-A0A7S1P0H8-F1
#
_cell.length_a   1.000
_cell.length_b   1.000
_cell.length_c   1.000
_cell.angle_alpha   90.00
_cell.angle_beta   90.00
_cell.angle_gamma   90.00
#
_symmetry.space_group_name_H-M   'P 1'
#
loop_
_entity.id
_entity.type
_entity.pdbx_description
1 polymer ?
#
loop_
_entity_poly.entity_id
_entity_poly.type
_entity_poly.pdbx_seq_one_letter_code
_entity_poly.pdbx_strand_id
1 'polypeptide(L)'
;ALLAEYSQVLLPTVRKVLCDTEGRVRETATHCAAKLYEKNSPLVLEQVLPWLMDQLFSPPVYDVASASDTHEAILHSLELLIREEPHGILPSFYGTVLKQPYDVMKIRALGCVASATNPNVVHNSFTRILPALVDAAAINQDTQFIKENGLDVDVATSIFREEIGSTANKLFHRVTSDGAHSLLGQLGTMLQEGRPLI
;
A
#
# COMPACT_ATOMS: atom_id res chain seq x y z
N ALA A 1 13.03 10.67 -25.88
CA ALA A 1 12.04 11.44 -26.68
C ALA A 1 10.93 10.52 -27.20
N LEU A 2 11.20 9.54 -28.07
CA LEU A 2 10.15 8.70 -28.67
C LEU A 2 9.24 7.94 -27.69
N LEU A 3 9.77 7.35 -26.60
CA LEU A 3 8.95 6.55 -25.66
C LEU A 3 7.90 7.38 -24.90
N ALA A 4 8.18 8.66 -24.64
CA ALA A 4 7.22 9.55 -23.98
C ALA A 4 6.01 9.85 -24.89
N GLU A 5 6.21 9.92 -26.20
CA GLU A 5 5.16 10.19 -27.19
C GLU A 5 4.16 9.02 -27.30
N TYR A 6 4.60 7.79 -27.04
CA TYR A 6 3.73 6.60 -27.01
C TYR A 6 3.19 6.26 -25.61
N SER A 7 3.60 6.98 -24.56
CA SER A 7 3.18 6.70 -23.18
C SER A 7 1.66 6.65 -23.05
N GLN A 8 0.94 7.60 -23.65
CA GLN A 8 -0.52 7.66 -23.63
C GLN A 8 -1.19 6.48 -24.34
N VAL A 9 -0.56 5.94 -25.39
CA VAL A 9 -1.05 4.75 -26.11
C VAL A 9 -0.80 3.48 -25.31
N LEU A 10 0.29 3.43 -24.53
CA LEU A 10 0.66 2.27 -23.74
C LEU A 10 -0.08 2.20 -22.40
N LEU A 11 -0.51 3.33 -21.84
CA LEU A 11 -1.16 3.39 -20.51
C LEU A 11 -2.35 2.43 -20.36
N PRO A 12 -3.33 2.36 -21.29
CA PRO A 12 -4.44 1.41 -21.16
C PRO A 12 -3.98 -0.04 -21.11
N THR A 13 -2.98 -0.39 -21.93
CA THR A 13 -2.40 -1.73 -21.95
C THR A 13 -1.71 -2.05 -20.63
N VAL A 14 -0.86 -1.13 -20.13
CA VAL A 14 -0.16 -1.30 -18.85
C VAL A 14 -1.15 -1.47 -17.69
N ARG A 15 -2.19 -0.63 -17.62
CA ARG A 15 -3.25 -0.75 -16.60
C ARG A 15 -3.94 -2.12 -16.64
N LYS A 16 -4.28 -2.59 -17.85
CA LYS A 16 -4.89 -3.90 -18.06
C LYS A 16 -3.98 -5.04 -17.58
N VAL A 17 -2.72 -5.06 -18.02
CA VAL A 17 -1.81 -6.17 -17.71
C VAL A 17 -1.35 -6.19 -16.25
N LEU A 18 -1.37 -5.04 -15.55
CA LEU A 18 -1.15 -4.99 -14.10
C LEU A 18 -2.33 -5.52 -13.30
N CYS A 19 -3.53 -5.59 -13.88
CA CYS A 19 -4.71 -6.17 -13.23
C CYS A 19 -5.05 -7.56 -13.80
N ASP A 20 -4.12 -8.19 -14.52
CA ASP A 20 -4.37 -9.49 -15.15
C ASP A 20 -4.58 -10.58 -14.10
N THR A 21 -5.43 -11.56 -14.38
CA THR A 21 -5.69 -12.69 -13.47
C THR A 21 -4.45 -13.56 -13.29
N GLU A 22 -3.61 -13.68 -14.31
CA GLU A 22 -2.39 -14.48 -14.27
C GLU A 22 -1.24 -13.72 -13.61
N GLY A 23 -0.69 -14.27 -12.52
CA GLY A 23 0.38 -13.64 -11.75
C GLY A 23 1.62 -13.34 -12.57
N ARG A 24 2.00 -14.24 -13.50
CA ARG A 24 3.17 -14.04 -14.38
C ARG A 24 3.02 -12.87 -15.35
N VAL A 25 1.78 -12.59 -15.78
CA VAL A 25 1.50 -11.42 -16.63
C VAL A 25 1.71 -10.15 -15.82
N ARG A 26 1.23 -10.11 -14.57
CA ARG A 26 1.46 -8.99 -13.66
C ARG A 26 2.96 -8.76 -13.40
N GLU A 27 3.72 -9.81 -13.10
CA GLU A 27 5.18 -9.72 -12.89
C GLU A 27 5.91 -9.13 -14.11
N THR A 28 5.60 -9.65 -15.30
CA THR A 28 6.21 -9.17 -16.54
C THR A 28 5.82 -7.71 -16.81
N ALA A 29 4.55 -7.38 -16.62
CA ALA A 29 4.03 -6.02 -16.78
C ALA A 29 4.73 -5.03 -15.84
N THR A 30 4.86 -5.38 -14.56
CA THR A 30 5.55 -4.56 -13.57
C THR A 30 7.01 -4.36 -13.94
N HIS A 31 7.72 -5.43 -14.30
CA HIS A 31 9.13 -5.32 -14.70
C HIS A 31 9.30 -4.40 -15.91
N CYS A 32 8.44 -4.53 -16.92
CA CYS A 32 8.42 -3.63 -18.08
C CYS A 32 8.13 -2.17 -17.66
N ALA A 33 7.15 -1.94 -16.79
CA ALA A 33 6.78 -0.61 -16.32
C ALA A 33 7.92 0.05 -15.51
N ALA A 34 8.61 -0.70 -14.64
CA ALA A 34 9.77 -0.22 -13.91
C ALA A 34 10.93 0.16 -14.85
N LYS A 35 11.19 -0.65 -15.89
CA LYS A 35 12.22 -0.33 -16.89
C LYS A 35 11.88 0.90 -17.74
N LEU A 36 10.58 1.17 -17.98
CA LEU A 36 10.12 2.40 -18.63
C LEU A 36 10.33 3.63 -17.73
N TYR A 37 10.14 3.49 -16.42
CA TYR A 37 10.40 4.54 -15.43
C TYR A 37 11.89 4.94 -15.42
N GLU A 38 12.79 3.96 -15.31
CA GLU A 38 14.25 4.14 -15.26
C GLU A 38 14.80 4.88 -16.50
N LYS A 39 14.25 4.61 -17.69
CA LYS A 39 14.77 5.09 -18.98
C LYS A 39 14.21 6.43 -19.50
N ASN A 40 13.72 7.31 -18.61
CA ASN A 40 13.23 8.67 -18.89
C ASN A 40 11.72 8.79 -19.25
N SER A 41 10.84 7.99 -18.66
CA SER A 41 9.40 8.30 -18.64
C SER A 41 8.77 7.99 -17.28
N PRO A 42 9.13 8.76 -16.22
CA PRO A 42 8.48 8.63 -14.92
C PRO A 42 6.96 8.79 -15.02
N LEU A 43 6.52 9.55 -16.02
CA LEU A 43 5.15 9.81 -16.43
C LEU A 43 4.25 8.55 -16.49
N VAL A 44 4.79 7.37 -16.84
CA VAL A 44 3.98 6.14 -16.90
C VAL A 44 3.60 5.67 -15.50
N LEU A 45 4.56 5.48 -14.58
CA LEU A 45 4.24 5.09 -13.20
C LEU A 45 3.52 6.20 -12.45
N GLU A 46 3.84 7.47 -12.72
CA GLU A 46 3.13 8.62 -12.16
C GLU A 46 1.64 8.66 -12.55
N GLN A 47 1.24 8.09 -13.68
CA GLN A 47 -0.17 8.01 -14.11
C GLN A 47 -0.84 6.67 -13.81
N VAL A 48 -0.06 5.58 -13.75
CA VAL A 48 -0.58 4.23 -13.44
C VAL A 48 -0.83 4.09 -11.95
N LEU A 49 0.08 4.55 -11.10
CA LEU A 49 -0.05 4.36 -9.66
C LEU A 49 -1.29 5.07 -9.08
N PRO A 50 -1.59 6.35 -9.38
CA PRO A 50 -2.84 6.97 -8.93
C PRO A 50 -4.08 6.25 -9.46
N TRP A 51 -4.04 5.72 -10.68
CA TRP A 51 -5.15 4.95 -11.23
C TRP A 51 -5.35 3.63 -10.48
N LEU A 52 -4.28 2.88 -10.18
CA LEU A 52 -4.36 1.65 -9.38
C LEU A 52 -4.91 1.94 -7.97
N MET A 53 -4.45 3.02 -7.34
CA MET A 53 -4.93 3.42 -6.02
C MET A 53 -6.40 3.83 -6.04
N ASP A 54 -6.85 4.55 -7.07
CA ASP A 54 -8.27 4.88 -7.23
C ASP A 54 -9.13 3.61 -7.40
N GLN A 55 -8.70 2.67 -8.24
CA GLN A 55 -9.41 1.39 -8.40
C GLN A 55 -9.42 0.53 -7.12
N LEU A 56 -8.43 0.70 -6.25
CA LEU A 56 -8.30 -0.07 -5.02
C LEU A 56 -9.08 0.54 -3.84
N PHE A 57 -9.20 1.86 -3.78
CA PHE A 57 -9.76 2.58 -2.62
C PHE A 57 -11.14 3.23 -2.89
N SER A 58 -11.60 3.26 -4.13
CA SER A 58 -12.87 3.87 -4.53
C SER A 58 -13.79 2.83 -5.21
N PRO A 59 -14.89 2.39 -4.55
CA PRO A 59 -15.35 2.78 -3.23
C PRO A 59 -14.55 2.12 -2.08
N PRO A 60 -14.63 2.66 -0.85
CA PRO A 60 -13.95 2.07 0.30
C PRO A 60 -14.52 0.69 0.66
N VAL A 61 -13.64 -0.21 1.12
CA VAL A 61 -13.99 -1.59 1.47
C VAL A 61 -13.91 -1.78 2.99
N TYR A 62 -15.03 -2.17 3.61
CA TYR A 62 -15.10 -2.42 5.06
C TYR A 62 -15.25 -3.90 5.42
N ASP A 63 -15.55 -4.74 4.44
CA ASP A 63 -15.66 -6.20 4.58
C ASP A 63 -14.76 -6.88 3.55
N VAL A 64 -13.90 -7.80 4.00
CA VAL A 64 -13.01 -8.58 3.12
C VAL A 64 -13.83 -9.42 2.13
N ALA A 65 -15.02 -9.88 2.50
CA ALA A 65 -15.88 -10.63 1.57
C ALA A 65 -16.36 -9.78 0.38
N SER A 66 -16.33 -8.44 0.50
CA SER A 66 -16.66 -7.52 -0.60
C SER A 66 -15.44 -7.19 -1.49
N ALA A 67 -14.23 -7.62 -1.10
CA ALA A 67 -13.06 -7.48 -1.94
C ALA A 67 -13.16 -8.41 -3.17
N SER A 68 -13.04 -7.83 -4.36
CA SER A 68 -13.04 -8.57 -5.62
C SER A 68 -11.65 -9.11 -5.98
N ASP A 69 -11.59 -10.07 -6.91
CA ASP A 69 -10.33 -10.55 -7.51
C ASP A 69 -9.46 -9.42 -8.07
N THR A 70 -10.09 -8.32 -8.51
CA THR A 70 -9.38 -7.12 -8.97
C THR A 70 -8.62 -6.44 -7.84
N HIS A 71 -9.17 -6.38 -6.62
CA HIS A 71 -8.47 -5.82 -5.46
C HIS A 71 -7.21 -6.63 -5.15
N GLU A 72 -7.32 -7.97 -5.17
CA GLU A 72 -6.17 -8.86 -4.96
C GLU A 72 -5.11 -8.71 -6.06
N ALA A 73 -5.55 -8.61 -7.32
CA ALA A 73 -4.65 -8.39 -8.44
C ALA A 73 -3.89 -7.05 -8.31
N ILE A 74 -4.58 -5.99 -7.88
CA ILE A 74 -3.97 -4.67 -7.67
C ILE A 74 -3.00 -4.70 -6.49
N LEU A 75 -3.37 -5.30 -5.35
CA LEU A 75 -2.46 -5.44 -4.20
C LEU A 75 -1.18 -6.18 -4.57
N HIS A 76 -1.28 -7.28 -5.32
CA HIS A 76 -0.10 -7.98 -5.84
C HIS A 76 0.74 -7.08 -6.76
N SER A 77 0.10 -6.32 -7.66
CA SER A 77 0.83 -5.38 -8.52
C SER A 77 1.51 -4.25 -7.75
N LEU A 78 0.93 -3.77 -6.65
CA LEU A 78 1.60 -2.81 -5.75
C LEU A 78 2.83 -3.45 -5.08
N GLU A 79 2.74 -4.70 -4.62
CA GLU A 79 3.90 -5.42 -4.09
C GLU A 79 5.02 -5.54 -5.12
N LEU A 80 4.67 -5.91 -6.35
CA LEU A 80 5.62 -6.02 -7.45
C LEU A 80 6.26 -4.66 -7.77
N LEU A 81 5.46 -3.59 -7.81
CA LEU A 81 5.96 -2.24 -8.12
C LEU A 81 6.90 -1.73 -7.03
N ILE A 82 6.57 -1.94 -5.76
CA ILE A 82 7.45 -1.59 -4.62
C ILE A 82 8.72 -2.44 -4.63
N ARG A 83 8.65 -3.70 -5.07
CA ARG A 83 9.81 -4.58 -5.19
C ARG A 83 10.79 -4.12 -6.26
N GLU A 84 10.28 -3.70 -7.42
CA GLU A 84 11.09 -3.30 -8.57
C GLU A 84 11.57 -1.85 -8.48
N GLU A 85 10.73 -0.90 -8.04
CA GLU A 85 11.01 0.54 -8.07
C GLU A 85 10.45 1.28 -6.82
N PRO A 86 10.97 0.98 -5.61
CA PRO A 86 10.45 1.57 -4.37
C PRO A 86 10.62 3.09 -4.31
N HIS A 87 11.71 3.65 -4.86
CA HIS A 87 11.99 5.08 -4.77
C HIS A 87 11.03 5.93 -5.60
N GLY A 88 10.66 5.48 -6.80
CA GLY A 88 9.64 6.15 -7.62
C GLY A 88 8.21 6.00 -7.11
N ILE A 89 7.90 4.88 -6.46
CA ILE A 89 6.52 4.53 -6.08
C ILE A 89 6.14 5.06 -4.70
N LEU A 90 7.00 4.86 -3.70
CA LEU A 90 6.65 5.07 -2.29
C LEU A 90 6.20 6.51 -1.95
N PRO A 91 6.75 7.59 -2.51
CA PRO A 91 6.28 8.94 -2.20
C PRO A 91 4.80 9.18 -2.54
N SER A 92 4.38 8.79 -3.75
CA SER A 92 2.99 8.94 -4.20
C SER A 92 2.06 7.95 -3.51
N PHE A 93 2.55 6.72 -3.29
CA PHE A 93 1.87 5.70 -2.49
C PHE A 93 1.52 6.22 -1.09
N TYR A 94 2.50 6.75 -0.35
CA TYR A 94 2.26 7.32 0.99
C TYR A 94 1.34 8.54 0.95
N GLY A 95 1.43 9.36 -0.11
CA GLY A 95 0.54 10.50 -0.31
C GLY A 95 -0.93 10.13 -0.47
N THR A 96 -1.26 8.85 -0.63
CA THR A 96 -2.63 8.36 -0.79
C THR A 96 -3.04 7.40 0.33
N VAL A 97 -2.24 6.35 0.58
CA VAL A 97 -2.61 5.26 1.50
C VAL A 97 -2.67 5.72 2.96
N LEU A 98 -1.83 6.68 3.35
CA LEU A 98 -1.80 7.19 4.73
C LEU A 98 -2.93 8.18 5.03
N LYS A 99 -3.71 8.61 4.04
CA LYS A 99 -4.83 9.55 4.24
C LYS A 99 -6.05 8.84 4.81
N GLN A 100 -6.52 9.36 5.95
CA GLN A 100 -7.79 8.97 6.55
C GLN A 100 -9.01 9.40 5.68
N PRO A 101 -10.18 8.74 5.82
CA PRO A 101 -10.43 7.56 6.67
C PRO A 101 -9.73 6.30 6.13
N TYR A 102 -9.42 5.36 7.03
CA TYR A 102 -8.85 4.07 6.67
C TYR A 102 -9.96 3.05 6.39
N ASP A 103 -9.78 2.30 5.31
CA ASP A 103 -10.57 1.14 4.93
C ASP A 103 -9.65 -0.10 4.90
N VAL A 104 -10.24 -1.28 4.70
CA VAL A 104 -9.50 -2.54 4.70
C VAL A 104 -8.42 -2.57 3.62
N MET A 105 -8.68 -2.01 2.44
CA MET A 105 -7.73 -2.02 1.32
C MET A 105 -6.53 -1.11 1.59
N LYS A 106 -6.72 0.05 2.20
CA LYS A 106 -5.63 0.92 2.62
C LYS A 106 -4.72 0.23 3.63
N ILE A 107 -5.29 -0.47 4.62
CA ILE A 107 -4.50 -1.24 5.59
C ILE A 107 -3.70 -2.33 4.89
N ARG A 108 -4.34 -3.14 4.03
CA ARG A 108 -3.65 -4.19 3.28
C ARG A 108 -2.57 -3.63 2.36
N ALA A 109 -2.82 -2.48 1.73
CA ALA A 109 -1.85 -1.79 0.89
C ALA A 109 -0.59 -1.38 1.68
N LEU A 110 -0.72 -0.88 2.93
CA LEU A 110 0.45 -0.60 3.78
C LEU A 110 1.34 -1.84 3.94
N GLY A 111 0.75 -3.03 4.01
CA GLY A 111 1.46 -4.30 4.07
C GLY A 111 2.25 -4.65 2.80
N CYS A 112 1.92 -4.06 1.64
CA CYS A 112 2.68 -4.25 0.41
C CYS A 112 4.11 -3.74 0.53
N VAL A 113 4.41 -2.80 1.43
CA VAL A 113 5.77 -2.29 1.66
C VAL A 113 6.74 -3.39 2.11
N ALA A 114 6.22 -4.46 2.72
CA ALA A 114 7.02 -5.62 3.09
C ALA A 114 7.69 -6.32 1.88
N SER A 115 7.19 -6.12 0.66
CA SER A 115 7.75 -6.72 -0.57
C SER A 115 9.09 -6.10 -1.01
N ALA A 116 9.46 -4.93 -0.45
CA ALA A 116 10.70 -4.27 -0.81
C ALA A 116 11.91 -5.20 -0.57
N THR A 117 12.80 -5.29 -1.55
CA THR A 117 13.97 -6.17 -1.50
C THR A 117 15.01 -5.69 -0.50
N ASN A 118 15.21 -4.37 -0.42
CA ASN A 118 16.14 -3.74 0.53
C ASN A 118 15.47 -3.57 1.90
N PRO A 119 15.99 -4.22 2.98
CA PRO A 119 15.42 -4.10 4.32
C PRO A 119 15.34 -2.66 4.83
N ASN A 120 16.28 -1.79 4.45
CA ASN A 120 16.29 -0.39 4.88
C ASN A 120 15.08 0.39 4.34
N VAL A 121 14.54 0.01 3.18
CA VAL A 121 13.30 0.62 2.65
C VAL A 121 12.15 0.31 3.59
N VAL A 122 12.03 -0.94 4.04
CA VAL A 122 11.00 -1.34 5.01
C VAL A 122 11.22 -0.64 6.34
N HIS A 123 12.44 -0.67 6.89
CA HIS A 123 12.79 -0.05 8.18
C HIS A 123 12.48 1.44 8.22
N ASN A 124 12.86 2.18 7.18
CA ASN A 124 12.56 3.61 7.07
C ASN A 124 11.06 3.89 6.97
N SER A 125 10.29 2.97 6.41
CA SER A 125 8.84 3.11 6.22
C SER A 125 8.05 2.98 7.52
N PHE A 126 8.57 2.27 8.53
CA PHE A 126 7.90 2.13 9.84
C PHE A 126 7.65 3.49 10.51
N THR A 127 8.51 4.49 10.30
CA THR A 127 8.33 5.86 10.83
C THR A 127 7.01 6.50 10.39
N ARG A 128 6.44 6.04 9.27
CA ARG A 128 5.18 6.55 8.69
C ARG A 128 4.04 5.55 8.88
N ILE A 129 4.33 4.26 8.73
CA ILE A 129 3.32 3.20 8.71
C ILE A 129 2.88 2.82 10.13
N LEU A 130 3.78 2.74 11.11
CA LEU A 130 3.37 2.39 12.49
C LEU A 130 2.41 3.41 13.08
N PRO A 131 2.65 4.73 12.93
CA PRO A 131 1.67 5.72 13.34
C PRO A 131 0.30 5.49 12.69
N ALA A 132 0.26 5.28 11.37
CA ALA A 132 -1.00 5.03 10.67
C ALA A 132 -1.73 3.76 11.15
N LEU A 133 -0.99 2.69 11.47
CA LEU A 133 -1.60 1.43 11.93
C LEU A 133 -2.18 1.55 13.34
N VAL A 134 -1.52 2.25 14.26
CA VAL A 134 -2.06 2.44 15.61
C VAL A 134 -3.16 3.51 15.61
N ASP A 135 -3.06 4.56 14.78
CA ASP A 135 -4.18 5.47 14.54
C ASP A 135 -5.40 4.70 14.02
N ALA A 136 -5.22 3.81 13.03
CA ALA A 136 -6.29 2.96 12.53
C ALA A 136 -6.87 2.02 13.60
N ALA A 137 -6.05 1.54 14.54
CA ALA A 137 -6.51 0.68 15.63
C ALA A 137 -7.25 1.45 16.74
N ALA A 138 -6.91 2.73 16.92
CA ALA A 138 -7.50 3.63 17.91
C ALA A 138 -8.78 4.30 17.41
N ILE A 139 -8.85 4.61 16.11
CA ILE A 139 -9.99 5.27 15.47
C ILE A 139 -11.02 4.20 15.07
N ASN A 140 -12.28 4.42 15.43
CA ASN A 140 -13.38 3.62 14.87
C ASN A 140 -13.51 3.97 13.38
N GLN A 141 -13.58 2.94 12.52
CA GLN A 141 -13.88 3.11 11.10
C GLN A 141 -15.11 4.01 10.89
N ASP A 142 -15.28 4.53 9.67
CA ASP A 142 -16.43 5.37 9.29
C ASP A 142 -17.75 4.63 9.57
N THR A 143 -18.25 4.81 10.78
CA THR A 143 -19.35 4.04 11.34
C THR A 143 -20.66 4.44 10.69
N GLN A 144 -20.71 5.66 10.14
CA GLN A 144 -21.82 6.15 9.36
C GLN A 144 -21.87 5.43 8.02
N PHE A 145 -20.76 5.41 7.27
CA PHE A 145 -20.70 4.69 5.99
C PHE A 145 -21.03 3.20 6.15
N ILE A 146 -20.48 2.54 7.18
CA ILE A 146 -20.73 1.12 7.46
C ILE A 146 -22.24 0.87 7.64
N LYS A 147 -22.90 1.68 8.47
CA LYS A 147 -24.35 1.57 8.72
C LYS A 147 -25.18 1.87 7.48
N GLU A 148 -24.83 2.90 6.72
CA GLU A 148 -25.54 3.30 5.49
C GLU A 148 -25.48 2.22 4.41
N ASN A 149 -24.41 1.43 4.38
CA ASN A 149 -24.25 0.30 3.46
C ASN A 149 -24.81 -1.02 4.01
N GLY A 150 -25.52 -0.99 5.15
CA GLY A 150 -26.19 -2.16 5.73
C GLY A 150 -25.24 -3.20 6.33
N LEU A 151 -24.00 -2.82 6.62
CA LEU A 151 -23.01 -3.70 7.23
C LEU A 151 -23.14 -3.66 8.77
N ASP A 152 -22.84 -4.79 9.40
CA ASP A 152 -22.74 -4.88 10.85
C ASP A 152 -21.44 -4.20 11.33
N VAL A 153 -21.58 -3.23 12.24
CA VAL A 153 -20.47 -2.41 12.73
C VAL A 153 -19.47 -3.23 13.54
N ASP A 154 -19.95 -4.16 14.36
CA ASP A 154 -19.09 -4.95 15.22
C ASP A 154 -18.29 -5.95 14.38
N VAL A 155 -18.93 -6.55 13.37
CA VAL A 155 -18.27 -7.44 12.40
C VAL A 155 -17.23 -6.68 11.57
N ALA A 156 -17.59 -5.54 10.97
CA ALA A 156 -16.65 -4.74 10.17
C ALA A 156 -15.45 -4.27 11.00
N THR A 157 -15.69 -3.84 12.25
CA THR A 157 -14.63 -3.44 13.18
C THR A 157 -13.72 -4.61 13.54
N SER A 158 -14.27 -5.81 13.74
CA SER A 158 -13.48 -7.01 14.01
C SER A 158 -12.58 -7.38 12.85
N ILE A 159 -13.13 -7.42 11.63
CA ILE A 159 -12.39 -7.69 10.38
C ILE A 159 -11.25 -6.68 10.21
N PHE A 160 -11.54 -5.40 10.43
CA PHE A 160 -10.54 -4.35 10.30
C PHE A 160 -9.37 -4.52 11.28
N ARG A 161 -9.67 -4.87 12.53
CA ARG A 161 -8.63 -5.14 13.54
C ARG A 161 -7.77 -6.34 13.18
N GLU A 162 -8.39 -7.39 12.63
CA GLU A 162 -7.66 -8.56 12.13
C GLU A 162 -6.70 -8.18 10.99
N GLU A 163 -7.16 -7.37 10.05
CA GLU A 163 -6.35 -6.90 8.91
C GLU A 163 -5.21 -5.97 9.35
N ILE A 164 -5.41 -5.14 10.36
CA ILE A 164 -4.33 -4.37 11.00
C ILE A 164 -3.27 -5.31 11.58
N GLY A 165 -3.70 -6.35 12.32
CA GLY A 165 -2.80 -7.34 12.91
C GLY A 165 -2.02 -8.13 11.86
N SER A 166 -2.71 -8.60 10.81
CA SER A 166 -2.10 -9.30 9.67
C SER A 166 -1.06 -8.43 8.96
N THR A 167 -1.41 -7.17 8.68
CA THR A 167 -0.51 -6.19 8.06
C THR A 167 0.71 -5.90 8.91
N ALA A 168 0.51 -5.68 10.21
CA ALA A 168 1.61 -5.45 11.15
C ALA A 168 2.57 -6.65 11.20
N ASN A 169 2.03 -7.87 11.32
CA ASN A 169 2.85 -9.09 11.30
C ASN A 169 3.66 -9.24 10.01
N LYS A 170 3.03 -8.99 8.85
CA LYS A 170 3.69 -9.03 7.55
C LYS A 170 4.88 -8.07 7.48
N LEU A 171 4.74 -6.85 8.02
CA LEU A 171 5.82 -5.88 8.09
C LEU A 171 6.90 -6.29 9.10
N PHE A 172 6.51 -6.74 10.30
CA PHE A 172 7.46 -7.11 11.35
C PHE A 172 8.33 -8.31 10.99
N HIS A 173 7.83 -9.25 10.18
CA HIS A 173 8.65 -10.34 9.64
C HIS A 173 9.82 -9.87 8.75
N ARG A 174 9.83 -8.60 8.32
CA ARG A 174 10.93 -7.99 7.53
C ARG A 174 11.92 -7.19 8.39
N VAL A 175 11.70 -7.10 9.70
CA VAL A 175 12.61 -6.41 10.61
C VAL A 175 13.85 -7.28 10.85
N THR A 176 15.03 -6.76 10.52
CA THR A 176 16.31 -7.42 10.83
C THR A 176 16.74 -7.07 12.25
N SER A 177 17.81 -7.70 12.77
CA SER A 177 18.38 -7.33 14.07
C SER A 177 18.68 -5.84 14.16
N ASP A 178 19.32 -5.27 13.15
CA ASP A 178 19.72 -3.85 13.13
C ASP A 178 18.49 -2.94 13.01
N GLY A 179 17.51 -3.37 12.19
CA GLY A 179 16.21 -2.70 12.09
C GLY A 179 15.48 -2.64 13.43
N ALA A 180 15.50 -3.73 14.21
CA ALA A 180 14.87 -3.77 15.52
C ALA A 180 15.49 -2.77 16.50
N HIS A 181 16.82 -2.66 16.53
CA HIS A 181 17.51 -1.67 17.37
C HIS A 181 17.14 -0.23 16.95
N SER A 182 17.09 0.05 15.65
CA SER A 182 16.67 1.35 15.12
C SER A 182 15.23 1.69 15.52
N LEU A 183 14.30 0.75 15.36
CA LEU A 183 12.89 0.93 15.73
C LEU A 183 12.72 1.18 17.24
N LEU A 184 13.37 0.37 18.07
CA LEU A 184 13.33 0.54 19.53
C LEU A 184 13.97 1.88 19.96
N GLY A 185 15.04 2.29 19.29
CA GLY A 185 15.67 3.59 19.50
C GLY A 185 14.72 4.75 19.18
N GLN A 186 14.04 4.70 18.02
CA GLN A 186 13.05 5.71 17.62
C GLN A 186 11.88 5.77 18.58
N LEU A 187 11.34 4.62 18.99
CA LEU A 187 10.29 4.53 20.02
C LEU A 187 10.76 5.15 21.34
N GLY A 188 12.01 4.88 21.75
CA GLY A 188 12.63 5.48 22.91
C GLY A 188 12.71 7.01 22.82
N THR A 189 13.12 7.56 21.68
CA THR A 189 13.14 9.01 21.45
C THR A 189 11.74 9.62 21.50
N MET A 190 10.74 8.98 20.88
CA MET A 190 9.35 9.47 20.91
C MET A 190 8.82 9.54 22.35
N LEU A 191 9.07 8.50 23.14
CA LEU A 191 8.72 8.44 24.56
C LEU A 191 9.41 9.55 25.38
N GLN A 192 10.69 9.81 25.13
CA GLN A 192 11.44 10.86 25.83
C GLN A 192 10.93 12.26 25.51
N GLU A 193 10.51 12.49 24.27
CA GLU A 193 10.03 13.78 23.81
C GLU A 193 8.56 14.04 24.17
N GLY A 194 7.88 13.09 24.84
CA GLY A 194 6.46 13.19 25.17
C GLY A 194 5.58 13.32 23.93
N ARG A 195 6.09 12.93 22.75
CA ARG A 195 5.28 12.84 21.55
C ARG A 195 4.32 11.66 21.73
N PRO A 196 3.12 11.73 21.13
CA PRO A 196 2.26 10.58 21.03
C PRO A 196 3.09 9.36 20.59
N LEU A 197 3.04 8.28 21.37
CA LEU A 197 3.51 6.98 20.95
C LEU A 197 2.54 6.57 19.87
N ILE A 198 2.86 6.89 18.62
CA ILE A 198 1.84 6.98 17.59
C ILE A 198 0.94 8.20 17.83
#